data_AF-A0A7X8VRZ1-F1
#
_entry.id   AF-A0A7X8VRZ1-F1
#
_cell.length_a   1.000
_cell.length_b   1.000
_cell.length_c   1.000
_cell.angle_alpha   90.00
_cell.angle_beta   90.00
_cell.angle_gamma   90.00
#
_symmetry.space_group_name_H-M   'P 1'
#
loop_
_entity.id
_entity.type
_entity.pdbx_description
1 polymer ?
#
loop_
_entity_poly.entity_id
_entity_poly.type
_entity_poly.pdbx_seq_one_letter_code
_entity_poly.pdbx_strand_id
1 'polypeptide(L)'
;FSDERLRHCPFLYVNFADREEWNFSEAEVKSLREYLERGGFMYIDAGITASFLREHPGLGQHHSYAEWEESPEISQAFKQVFPELSFQALKRSDPLFAAFYQGLPDTSLLPDSVRTYTEQEKWPEGTYSAVALRLQGRIAVLVTPIVAMGWAKNSLEQWETYIRFRILEGNEKLPEMLAGAAYGGPRFEVTREDGGKDIIYCQEAALPAWAQEPDGNWRVFRYYASQEISDFAHQFYTQLGTNIIVYALTN
;
A
#
# COMPACT_ATOMS: atom_id res chain seq x y z
N PHE A 1 -0.73 22.44 -2.92
CA PHE A 1 0.39 22.32 -3.90
C PHE A 1 0.69 23.61 -4.68
N SER A 2 0.44 24.78 -4.13
CA SER A 2 0.71 26.08 -4.78
C SER A 2 1.86 26.88 -4.13
N ASP A 3 2.50 26.31 -3.11
CA ASP A 3 3.64 26.94 -2.43
C ASP A 3 4.85 26.98 -3.38
N GLU A 4 5.47 28.17 -3.53
CA GLU A 4 6.60 28.38 -4.43
C GLU A 4 7.81 27.49 -4.09
N ARG A 5 7.95 27.08 -2.82
CA ARG A 5 9.02 26.19 -2.35
C ARG A 5 8.97 24.82 -3.00
N LEU A 6 7.83 24.40 -3.55
CA LEU A 6 7.69 23.14 -4.30
C LEU A 6 8.74 23.03 -5.41
N ARG A 7 9.11 24.15 -6.04
CA ARG A 7 10.10 24.20 -7.13
C ARG A 7 11.53 23.86 -6.69
N HIS A 8 11.79 23.87 -5.39
CA HIS A 8 13.09 23.57 -4.79
C HIS A 8 13.17 22.17 -4.15
N CYS A 9 12.06 21.44 -4.14
CA CYS A 9 11.99 20.11 -3.56
C CYS A 9 11.99 19.08 -4.71
N PRO A 10 13.05 18.28 -4.94
CA PRO A 10 13.02 17.26 -6.00
C PRO A 10 12.04 16.12 -5.69
N PHE A 11 11.73 15.93 -4.40
CA PHE A 11 10.88 14.89 -3.88
C PHE A 11 9.82 15.51 -2.96
N LEU A 12 8.56 15.15 -3.19
CA LEU A 12 7.42 15.55 -2.38
C LEU A 12 6.81 14.31 -1.74
N TYR A 13 6.84 14.23 -0.41
CA TYR A 13 6.10 13.24 0.35
C TYR A 13 4.77 13.80 0.83
N VAL A 14 3.70 13.02 0.68
CA VAL A 14 2.35 13.34 1.15
C VAL A 14 1.75 12.10 1.79
N ASN A 15 1.39 12.15 3.07
CA ASN A 15 0.49 11.14 3.62
C ASN A 15 -0.94 11.51 3.20
N PHE A 16 -1.67 10.53 2.66
CA PHE A 16 -3.04 10.72 2.19
C PHE A 16 -3.97 11.33 3.23
N ALA A 17 -3.87 10.90 4.50
CA ALA A 17 -4.74 11.36 5.59
C ALA A 17 -4.40 12.75 6.11
N ASP A 18 -3.19 13.27 5.86
CA ASP A 18 -2.81 14.63 6.26
C ASP A 18 -3.50 15.70 5.40
N ARG A 19 -4.11 15.30 4.27
CA ARG A 19 -4.90 16.17 3.42
C ARG A 19 -6.37 15.76 3.47
N GLU A 20 -7.18 16.57 4.14
CA GLU A 20 -8.63 16.35 4.29
C GLU A 20 -9.37 16.34 2.93
N GLU A 21 -9.01 17.24 2.01
CA GLU A 21 -9.68 17.39 0.72
C GLU A 21 -8.72 17.26 -0.47
N TRP A 22 -8.96 16.28 -1.32
CA TRP A 22 -8.22 16.04 -2.57
C TRP A 22 -8.81 16.79 -3.78
N ASN A 23 -9.39 17.96 -3.54
CA ASN A 23 -9.81 18.89 -4.59
C ASN A 23 -8.74 19.97 -4.76
N PHE A 24 -8.16 20.08 -5.96
CA PHE A 24 -7.11 21.05 -6.23
C PHE A 24 -7.69 22.35 -6.81
N SER A 25 -7.24 23.48 -6.29
CA SER A 25 -7.49 24.76 -6.94
C SER A 25 -6.78 24.85 -8.30
N GLU A 26 -7.22 25.75 -9.19
CA GLU A 26 -6.56 25.96 -10.50
C GLU A 26 -5.05 26.27 -10.36
N ALA A 27 -4.68 27.03 -9.32
CA ALA A 27 -3.30 27.34 -9.00
C ALA A 27 -2.51 26.10 -8.57
N GLU A 28 -3.11 25.21 -7.77
CA GLU A 28 -2.50 23.93 -7.39
C GLU A 28 -2.35 22.99 -8.58
N VAL A 29 -3.38 22.88 -9.44
CA VAL A 29 -3.32 22.07 -10.67
C VAL A 29 -2.16 22.53 -11.55
N LYS A 30 -2.07 23.83 -11.81
CA LYS A 30 -0.99 24.40 -12.63
C LYS A 30 0.38 24.17 -12.00
N SER A 31 0.53 24.47 -10.72
CA SER A 31 1.79 24.34 -9.99
C SER A 31 2.26 22.89 -9.91
N LEU A 32 1.34 21.95 -9.61
CA LEU A 32 1.65 20.52 -9.53
C LEU A 32 1.99 19.95 -10.91
N ARG A 33 1.28 20.36 -11.97
CA ARG A 33 1.62 19.99 -13.34
C ARG A 33 3.04 20.46 -13.70
N GLU A 34 3.35 21.74 -13.49
CA GLU A 34 4.68 22.29 -13.76
C GLU A 34 5.78 21.59 -12.96
N TYR A 35 5.51 21.28 -11.68
CA TYR A 35 6.44 20.54 -10.81
C TYR A 35 6.75 19.16 -11.38
N LEU A 36 5.70 18.38 -11.70
CA LEU A 36 5.85 17.03 -12.22
C LEU A 36 6.48 17.05 -13.62
N GLU A 37 6.10 17.95 -14.52
CA GLU A 37 6.71 18.05 -15.85
C GLU A 37 8.22 18.38 -15.82
N ARG A 38 8.68 19.09 -14.79
CA ARG A 38 10.09 19.47 -14.61
C ARG A 38 10.98 18.39 -13.98
N GLY A 39 10.44 17.20 -13.74
CA GLY A 39 11.20 16.11 -13.11
C GLY A 39 10.87 15.89 -11.64
N GLY A 40 9.94 16.65 -11.06
CA GLY A 40 9.48 16.41 -9.70
C GLY A 40 8.95 14.99 -9.52
N PHE A 41 9.22 14.42 -8.34
CA PHE A 41 8.66 13.14 -7.90
C PHE A 41 7.71 13.38 -6.74
N MET A 42 6.52 12.77 -6.78
CA MET A 42 5.56 12.81 -5.68
C MET A 42 5.29 11.40 -5.17
N TYR A 43 5.50 11.19 -3.88
CA TYR A 43 5.13 9.98 -3.18
C TYR A 43 3.92 10.24 -2.29
N ILE A 44 2.81 9.56 -2.57
CA ILE A 44 1.59 9.58 -1.78
C ILE A 44 1.53 8.29 -0.96
N ASP A 45 1.84 8.40 0.32
CA ASP A 45 1.72 7.29 1.27
C ASP A 45 0.28 7.16 1.79
N ALA A 46 -0.13 5.94 2.15
CA ALA A 46 -1.52 5.60 2.51
C ALA A 46 -2.58 5.98 1.46
N GLY A 47 -2.18 6.25 0.21
CA GLY A 47 -3.08 6.60 -0.88
C GLY A 47 -3.73 5.40 -1.58
N ILE A 48 -3.29 4.18 -1.27
CA ILE A 48 -4.03 2.95 -1.58
C ILE A 48 -4.70 2.51 -0.28
N THR A 49 -6.03 2.60 -0.24
CA THR A 49 -6.83 2.16 0.91
C THR A 49 -7.99 1.32 0.41
N ALA A 50 -8.06 0.05 0.83
CA ALA A 50 -9.18 -0.83 0.49
C ALA A 50 -10.51 -0.21 0.92
N SER A 51 -11.55 -0.41 0.11
CA SER A 51 -12.88 0.19 0.32
C SER A 51 -13.42 0.05 1.73
N PHE A 52 -13.22 -1.11 2.37
CA PHE A 52 -13.64 -1.35 3.75
C PHE A 52 -12.87 -0.56 4.82
N LEU A 53 -11.67 -0.05 4.51
CA LEU A 53 -10.90 0.81 5.40
C LEU A 53 -11.23 2.31 5.20
N ARG A 54 -11.81 2.71 4.05
CA ARG A 54 -12.02 4.12 3.70
C ARG A 54 -12.99 4.84 4.64
N GLU A 55 -14.01 4.15 5.13
CA GLU A 55 -14.97 4.69 6.09
C GLU A 55 -14.37 4.85 7.51
N HIS A 56 -13.15 4.36 7.73
CA HIS A 56 -12.45 4.41 9.00
C HIS A 56 -11.02 4.96 8.82
N PRO A 57 -10.84 6.28 8.66
CA PRO A 57 -9.54 6.88 8.35
C PRO A 57 -8.40 6.48 9.31
N GLY A 58 -8.70 6.38 10.62
CA GLY A 58 -7.72 5.91 11.61
C GLY A 58 -7.26 4.47 11.36
N LEU A 59 -8.14 3.59 10.84
CA LEU A 59 -7.77 2.23 10.48
C LEU A 59 -6.95 2.18 9.19
N GLY A 60 -7.24 3.05 8.21
CA GLY A 60 -6.42 3.19 6.99
C GLY A 60 -4.97 3.62 7.26
N GLN A 61 -4.70 4.26 8.41
CA GLN A 61 -3.35 4.66 8.85
C GLN A 61 -2.63 3.59 9.68
N HIS A 62 -3.32 2.51 10.07
CA HIS A 62 -2.76 1.46 10.94
C HIS A 62 -2.91 0.05 10.36
N HIS A 63 -3.67 -0.10 9.27
CA HIS A 63 -3.89 -1.36 8.58
C HIS A 63 -3.66 -1.20 7.08
N SER A 64 -2.71 -1.95 6.53
CA SER A 64 -2.54 -2.07 5.08
C SER A 64 -3.35 -3.23 4.51
N TYR A 65 -3.97 -3.05 3.34
CA TYR A 65 -4.49 -4.14 2.51
C TYR A 65 -3.92 -4.01 1.09
N ALA A 66 -3.64 -5.14 0.46
CA ALA A 66 -3.06 -5.20 -0.88
C ALA A 66 -4.16 -5.01 -1.94
N GLU A 67 -4.64 -3.77 -2.08
CA GLU A 67 -5.41 -3.32 -3.25
C GLU A 67 -4.44 -2.73 -4.28
N TRP A 68 -4.69 -2.95 -5.57
CA TRP A 68 -3.81 -2.51 -6.66
C TRP A 68 -4.35 -1.30 -7.42
N GLU A 69 -5.13 -0.47 -6.73
CA GLU A 69 -5.76 0.75 -7.25
C GLU A 69 -5.61 1.87 -6.21
N GLU A 70 -5.39 3.10 -6.68
CA GLU A 70 -5.42 4.29 -5.83
C GLU A 70 -6.82 4.57 -5.28
N SER A 71 -6.88 5.26 -4.14
CA SER A 71 -8.14 5.79 -3.62
C SER A 71 -8.83 6.68 -4.67
N PRO A 72 -10.17 6.59 -4.84
CA PRO A 72 -10.91 7.34 -5.85
C PRO A 72 -10.64 8.85 -5.85
N GLU A 73 -10.41 9.42 -4.66
CA GLU A 73 -10.08 10.82 -4.44
C GLU A 73 -8.78 11.22 -5.15
N ILE A 74 -7.74 10.39 -5.07
CA ILE A 74 -6.48 10.59 -5.78
C ILE A 74 -6.71 10.49 -7.29
N SER A 75 -7.44 9.45 -7.73
CA SER A 75 -7.75 9.26 -9.14
C SER A 75 -8.46 10.49 -9.75
N GLN A 76 -9.46 11.02 -9.04
CA GLN A 76 -10.20 12.21 -9.47
C GLN A 76 -9.34 13.48 -9.43
N ALA A 77 -8.51 13.66 -8.40
CA ALA A 77 -7.61 14.80 -8.29
C ALA A 77 -6.61 14.85 -9.45
N PHE A 78 -5.97 13.72 -9.75
CA PHE A 78 -4.94 13.66 -10.80
C PHE A 78 -5.50 13.70 -12.21
N LYS A 79 -6.77 13.32 -12.44
CA LYS A 79 -7.46 13.60 -13.71
C LYS A 79 -7.57 15.09 -14.02
N GLN A 80 -7.55 15.97 -13.01
CA GLN A 80 -7.52 17.42 -13.23
C GLN A 80 -6.12 17.90 -13.63
N VAL A 81 -5.07 17.20 -13.18
CA VAL A 81 -3.66 17.52 -13.45
C VAL A 81 -3.19 16.93 -14.78
N PHE A 82 -3.58 15.70 -15.10
CA PHE A 82 -3.24 15.03 -16.36
C PHE A 82 -4.45 14.22 -16.85
N PRO A 83 -5.41 14.84 -17.57
CA PRO A 83 -6.65 14.19 -18.02
C PRO A 83 -6.44 12.93 -18.87
N GLU A 84 -5.31 12.85 -19.57
CA GLU A 84 -4.93 11.77 -20.48
C GLU A 84 -4.16 10.63 -19.82
N LEU A 85 -3.76 10.78 -18.55
CA LEU A 85 -2.99 9.79 -17.82
C LEU A 85 -3.85 9.08 -16.77
N SER A 86 -3.53 7.83 -16.50
CA SER A 86 -4.12 7.04 -15.42
C SER A 86 -3.03 6.32 -14.64
N PHE A 87 -3.29 6.07 -13.36
CA PHE A 87 -2.42 5.24 -12.55
C PHE A 87 -2.39 3.82 -13.10
N GLN A 88 -1.24 3.17 -12.96
CA GLN A 88 -1.01 1.79 -13.37
C GLN A 88 -0.34 1.04 -12.23
N ALA A 89 -0.80 -0.18 -11.96
CA ALA A 89 -0.13 -1.08 -11.03
C ALA A 89 1.34 -1.27 -11.43
N LEU A 90 2.24 -1.08 -10.47
CA LEU A 90 3.64 -1.41 -10.65
C LEU A 90 3.81 -2.92 -10.51
N LYS A 91 4.42 -3.53 -11.52
CA LYS A 91 4.85 -4.92 -11.38
C LYS A 91 5.86 -5.00 -10.24
N ARG A 92 5.81 -6.07 -9.47
CA ARG A 92 6.75 -6.31 -8.35
C ARG A 92 8.22 -6.37 -8.79
N SER A 93 8.47 -6.63 -10.07
CA SER A 93 9.81 -6.57 -10.69
C SER A 93 10.25 -5.16 -11.09
N ASP A 94 9.47 -4.12 -10.82
CA ASP A 94 9.87 -2.74 -11.13
C ASP A 94 11.17 -2.39 -10.38
N PRO A 95 12.15 -1.77 -11.07
CA PRO A 95 13.44 -1.40 -10.46
C PRO A 95 13.32 -0.54 -9.19
N LEU A 96 12.20 0.15 -9.00
CA LEU A 96 11.91 0.88 -7.76
C LEU A 96 12.08 0.01 -6.53
N PHE A 97 11.62 -1.25 -6.55
CA PHE A 97 11.68 -2.14 -5.39
C PHE A 97 13.08 -2.65 -5.07
N ALA A 98 14.06 -2.42 -5.94
CA ALA A 98 15.43 -2.92 -5.81
C ALA A 98 16.49 -1.81 -5.95
N ALA A 99 16.09 -0.53 -5.83
CA ALA A 99 16.95 0.61 -6.12
C ALA A 99 18.17 0.74 -5.18
N PHE A 100 18.07 0.28 -3.93
CA PHE A 100 19.17 0.30 -2.96
C PHE A 100 19.31 -1.04 -2.23
N TYR A 101 18.26 -1.47 -1.54
CA TYR A 101 18.15 -2.80 -0.94
C TYR A 101 17.54 -3.77 -1.95
N GLN A 102 18.03 -5.01 -1.94
CA GLN A 102 17.50 -6.11 -2.74
C GLN A 102 17.11 -7.24 -1.77
N GLY A 103 15.95 -7.84 -1.99
CA GLY A 103 15.48 -8.92 -1.12
C GLY A 103 14.64 -8.44 0.05
N LEU A 104 14.25 -9.40 0.88
CA LEU A 104 13.67 -9.14 2.19
C LEU A 104 14.76 -8.86 3.23
N PRO A 105 14.41 -8.22 4.36
CA PRO A 105 15.19 -8.32 5.59
C PRO A 105 15.36 -9.77 6.05
N ASP A 106 16.21 -9.99 7.06
CA ASP A 106 16.40 -11.31 7.66
C ASP A 106 15.09 -11.87 8.22
N THR A 107 14.60 -12.95 7.62
CA THR A 107 13.36 -13.64 7.97
C THR A 107 13.55 -14.75 9.00
N SER A 108 14.80 -15.04 9.42
CA SER A 108 15.12 -16.22 10.24
C SER A 108 14.45 -16.22 11.62
N LEU A 109 14.14 -15.03 12.15
CA LEU A 109 13.47 -14.84 13.44
C LEU A 109 11.94 -14.91 13.36
N LEU A 110 11.36 -14.96 12.16
CA LEU A 110 9.92 -15.07 11.98
C LEU A 110 9.43 -16.51 12.28
N PRO A 111 8.24 -16.68 12.89
CA PRO A 111 7.60 -17.99 13.00
C PRO A 111 7.45 -18.65 11.63
N ASP A 112 7.57 -19.99 11.53
CA ASP A 112 7.62 -20.71 10.25
C ASP A 112 6.46 -20.39 9.29
N SER A 113 5.22 -20.28 9.79
CA SER A 113 4.05 -19.92 8.98
C SER A 113 4.13 -18.48 8.46
N VAL A 114 4.62 -17.57 9.29
CA VAL A 114 4.83 -16.16 8.93
C VAL A 114 5.96 -16.01 7.94
N ARG A 115 7.11 -16.64 8.20
CA ARG A 115 8.26 -16.65 7.30
C ARG A 115 7.87 -17.16 5.92
N THR A 116 7.24 -18.34 5.84
CA THR A 116 6.84 -18.96 4.58
C THR A 116 5.91 -18.05 3.79
N TYR A 117 4.90 -17.47 4.45
CA TYR A 117 4.02 -16.50 3.79
C TYR A 117 4.77 -15.25 3.34
N THR A 118 5.64 -14.67 4.16
CA THR A 118 6.42 -13.49 3.78
C THR A 118 7.35 -13.77 2.58
N GLU A 119 8.04 -14.90 2.58
CA GLU A 119 8.98 -15.28 1.51
C GLU A 119 8.30 -15.70 0.21
N GLN A 120 7.04 -16.13 0.24
CA GLN A 120 6.30 -16.55 -0.95
C GLN A 120 5.34 -15.48 -1.45
N GLU A 121 4.68 -14.78 -0.53
CA GLU A 121 3.56 -13.88 -0.79
C GLU A 121 3.88 -12.42 -0.48
N LYS A 122 5.04 -12.09 0.09
CA LYS A 122 5.53 -10.70 0.23
C LYS A 122 6.75 -10.36 -0.63
N TRP A 123 7.51 -11.34 -1.14
CA TRP A 123 8.68 -11.11 -2.02
C TRP A 123 9.10 -12.37 -2.82
N PRO A 124 9.88 -12.28 -3.92
CA PRO A 124 9.98 -11.14 -4.83
C PRO A 124 8.69 -10.95 -5.63
N GLU A 125 7.86 -11.98 -5.72
CA GLU A 125 6.58 -11.96 -6.41
C GLU A 125 5.40 -11.73 -5.44
N GLY A 126 5.64 -11.04 -4.32
CA GLY A 126 4.67 -10.84 -3.25
C GLY A 126 4.18 -9.39 -3.00
N THR A 127 3.16 -9.25 -2.15
CA THR A 127 2.31 -8.08 -1.95
C THR A 127 2.98 -6.91 -1.22
N TYR A 128 3.46 -5.93 -1.99
CA TYR A 128 3.38 -4.53 -1.59
C TYR A 128 2.83 -3.71 -2.74
N SER A 129 1.52 -3.50 -2.73
CA SER A 129 0.86 -2.83 -3.85
C SER A 129 1.38 -1.41 -4.01
N ALA A 130 1.62 -1.05 -5.26
CA ALA A 130 1.98 0.30 -5.63
C ALA A 130 1.36 0.59 -6.99
N VAL A 131 0.80 1.78 -7.15
CA VAL A 131 0.38 2.29 -8.45
C VAL A 131 1.16 3.54 -8.77
N ALA A 132 1.42 3.74 -10.06
CA ALA A 132 2.22 4.86 -10.53
C ALA A 132 1.52 5.61 -11.67
N LEU A 133 1.59 6.93 -11.61
CA LEU A 133 1.34 7.80 -12.76
C LEU A 133 2.69 8.05 -13.44
N ARG A 134 2.81 7.62 -14.70
CA ARG A 134 4.05 7.80 -15.48
C ARG A 134 3.97 9.01 -16.39
N LEU A 135 5.01 9.83 -16.36
CA LEU A 135 5.18 10.97 -17.24
C LEU A 135 6.50 10.80 -18.00
N GLN A 136 6.46 10.82 -19.33
CA GLN A 136 7.65 10.63 -20.18
C GLN A 136 8.44 9.35 -19.83
N GLY A 137 7.75 8.27 -19.46
CA GLY A 137 8.33 6.95 -19.16
C GLY A 137 8.79 6.73 -17.72
N ARG A 138 9.08 7.80 -16.95
CA ARG A 138 9.43 7.70 -15.52
C ARG A 138 8.21 7.72 -14.62
N ILE A 139 8.35 7.22 -13.39
CA ILE A 139 7.35 7.40 -12.34
C ILE A 139 7.39 8.86 -11.91
N ALA A 140 6.26 9.56 -12.05
CA ALA A 140 6.12 10.94 -11.59
C ALA A 140 5.35 11.01 -10.27
N VAL A 141 4.36 10.14 -10.12
CA VAL A 141 3.58 9.99 -8.88
C VAL A 141 3.55 8.53 -8.50
N LEU A 142 3.93 8.22 -7.28
CA LEU A 142 3.83 6.89 -6.68
C LEU A 142 2.77 6.92 -5.59
N VAL A 143 1.92 5.90 -5.54
CA VAL A 143 0.92 5.73 -4.48
C VAL A 143 1.06 4.34 -3.88
N THR A 144 1.08 4.26 -2.56
CA THR A 144 1.18 2.98 -1.81
C THR A 144 0.14 2.91 -0.70
N PRO A 145 -0.11 1.72 -0.12
CA PRO A 145 -0.65 1.63 1.23
C PRO A 145 0.32 2.26 2.22
N ILE A 146 -0.13 2.44 3.46
CA ILE A 146 0.67 3.03 4.53
C ILE A 146 2.02 2.30 4.72
N VAL A 147 3.12 2.97 4.37
CA VAL A 147 4.50 2.54 4.67
C VAL A 147 4.98 3.22 5.95
N ALA A 148 4.63 4.48 6.17
CA ALA A 148 5.18 5.30 7.25
C ALA A 148 4.85 4.81 8.66
N MET A 149 3.86 3.92 8.82
CA MET A 149 3.64 3.21 10.09
C MET A 149 4.89 2.45 10.57
N GLY A 150 5.79 2.09 9.65
CA GLY A 150 7.06 1.45 9.93
C GLY A 150 8.17 2.37 10.42
N TRP A 151 8.00 3.69 10.47
CA TRP A 151 9.11 4.64 10.68
C TRP A 151 9.04 5.42 11.99
N ALA A 152 7.90 5.45 12.67
CA ALA A 152 7.71 6.26 13.87
C ALA A 152 8.51 5.74 15.07
N LYS A 153 9.32 6.61 15.67
CA LYS A 153 10.08 6.35 16.92
C LYS A 153 9.77 7.42 17.97
N ASN A 154 9.64 6.99 19.22
CA ASN A 154 9.45 7.89 20.35
C ASN A 154 10.77 8.57 20.75
N SER A 155 10.72 9.44 21.76
CA SER A 155 11.88 10.18 22.28
C SER A 155 12.98 9.30 22.91
N LEU A 156 12.70 8.02 23.13
CA LEU A 156 13.66 7.02 23.61
C LEU A 156 14.20 6.13 22.47
N GLU A 157 13.95 6.52 21.21
CA GLU A 157 14.33 5.80 19.99
C GLU A 157 13.69 4.41 19.82
N GLN A 158 12.63 4.13 20.56
CA GLN A 158 11.83 2.91 20.44
C GLN A 158 10.71 3.10 19.41
N TRP A 159 10.34 2.03 18.72
CA TRP A 159 9.21 2.06 17.79
C TRP A 159 7.92 2.44 18.50
N GLU A 160 7.18 3.41 17.94
CA GLU A 160 5.87 3.80 18.49
C GLU A 160 4.76 2.82 18.11
N THR A 161 4.87 2.21 16.93
CA THR A 161 3.86 1.30 16.41
C THR A 161 4.26 -0.14 16.68
N TYR A 162 3.31 -0.96 17.12
CA TYR A 162 3.48 -2.40 17.19
C TYR A 162 2.77 -3.06 16.00
N ILE A 163 3.54 -3.50 15.02
CA ILE A 163 3.02 -3.95 13.72
C ILE A 163 2.75 -5.45 13.76
N ARG A 164 1.54 -5.83 13.34
CA ARG A 164 1.08 -7.22 13.24
C ARG A 164 1.02 -7.64 11.79
N PHE A 165 1.32 -8.91 11.52
CA PHE A 165 1.16 -9.47 10.18
C PHE A 165 -0.19 -10.13 10.04
N ARG A 166 -0.83 -9.85 8.92
CA ARG A 166 -2.02 -10.55 8.47
C ARG A 166 -1.60 -11.54 7.39
N ILE A 167 -1.89 -12.81 7.63
CA ILE A 167 -1.60 -13.92 6.73
C ILE A 167 -2.91 -14.42 6.17
N LEU A 168 -2.95 -14.61 4.85
CA LEU A 168 -4.07 -15.24 4.18
C LEU A 168 -3.82 -16.75 4.12
N GLU A 169 -4.60 -17.54 4.83
CA GLU A 169 -4.38 -18.99 4.97
C GLU A 169 -5.45 -19.78 4.23
N GLY A 170 -5.02 -20.78 3.46
CA GLY A 170 -5.90 -21.77 2.84
C GLY A 170 -5.91 -23.08 3.62
N ASN A 171 -6.94 -23.88 3.41
CA ASN A 171 -7.08 -25.25 3.90
C ASN A 171 -8.13 -25.95 3.03
N GLU A 172 -7.86 -27.20 2.64
CA GLU A 172 -8.71 -28.00 1.74
C GLU A 172 -10.18 -28.10 2.20
N LYS A 173 -10.43 -28.01 3.52
CA LYS A 173 -11.79 -28.07 4.09
C LYS A 173 -12.47 -26.72 4.24
N LEU A 174 -11.77 -25.59 4.02
CA LEU A 174 -12.36 -24.26 4.18
C LEU A 174 -13.55 -24.00 3.26
N PRO A 175 -13.53 -24.38 1.97
CA PRO A 175 -14.68 -24.18 1.10
C PRO A 175 -15.95 -24.86 1.65
N GLU A 176 -15.85 -26.09 2.15
CA GLU A 176 -16.98 -26.82 2.75
C GLU A 176 -17.44 -26.20 4.07
N MET A 177 -16.49 -25.82 4.93
CA MET A 177 -16.77 -25.19 6.22
C MET A 177 -17.43 -23.82 6.06
N LEU A 178 -17.01 -23.04 5.07
CA LEU A 178 -17.53 -21.70 4.80
C LEU A 178 -18.83 -21.74 3.99
N ALA A 179 -19.02 -22.70 3.09
CA ALA A 179 -20.28 -22.90 2.37
C ALA A 179 -21.49 -23.09 3.32
N GLY A 180 -21.27 -23.67 4.51
CA GLY A 180 -22.28 -23.81 5.56
C GLY A 180 -22.27 -22.71 6.63
N ALA A 181 -21.29 -21.81 6.62
CA ALA A 181 -21.24 -20.69 7.55
C ALA A 181 -22.20 -19.58 7.08
N ALA A 182 -23.05 -19.08 7.99
CA ALA A 182 -23.85 -17.91 7.70
C ALA A 182 -22.91 -16.70 7.48
N TYR A 183 -22.82 -16.23 6.23
CA TYR A 183 -22.04 -15.04 5.88
C TYR A 183 -22.73 -13.78 6.43
N GLY A 184 -22.55 -13.51 7.73
CA GLY A 184 -22.89 -12.23 8.34
C GLY A 184 -21.76 -11.24 8.14
N GLY A 185 -22.10 -10.01 7.77
CA GLY A 185 -21.15 -8.89 7.68
C GLY A 185 -21.10 -8.22 6.29
N PRO A 186 -20.50 -7.02 6.20
CA PRO A 186 -20.34 -6.30 4.93
C PRO A 186 -19.40 -7.02 3.96
N ARG A 187 -19.66 -6.85 2.66
CA ARG A 187 -18.93 -7.48 1.54
C ARG A 187 -18.30 -6.40 0.68
N PHE A 188 -17.05 -6.60 0.28
CA PHE A 188 -16.27 -5.62 -0.46
C PHE A 188 -15.51 -6.28 -1.60
N GLU A 189 -15.50 -5.64 -2.76
CA GLU A 189 -14.68 -6.07 -3.89
C GLU A 189 -13.31 -5.37 -3.82
N VAL A 190 -12.23 -6.11 -4.04
CA VAL A 190 -10.86 -5.57 -4.09
C VAL A 190 -10.09 -6.10 -5.29
N THR A 191 -9.33 -5.23 -5.94
CA THR A 191 -8.55 -5.51 -7.15
C THR A 191 -7.19 -6.12 -6.83
N ARG A 192 -6.87 -7.26 -7.46
CA ARG A 192 -5.58 -7.96 -7.42
C ARG A 192 -4.58 -7.35 -8.42
N GLU A 193 -3.31 -7.75 -8.33
CA GLU A 193 -2.26 -7.30 -9.26
C GLU A 193 -2.57 -7.67 -10.72
N ASP A 194 -3.18 -8.84 -10.94
CA ASP A 194 -3.55 -9.36 -12.25
C ASP A 194 -4.88 -8.79 -12.79
N GLY A 195 -5.51 -7.88 -12.05
CA GLY A 195 -6.82 -7.30 -12.37
C GLY A 195 -8.02 -8.17 -11.96
N GLY A 196 -7.78 -9.36 -11.40
CA GLY A 196 -8.83 -10.18 -10.79
C GLY A 196 -9.46 -9.49 -9.58
N LYS A 197 -10.66 -9.95 -9.19
CA LYS A 197 -11.42 -9.37 -8.07
C LYS A 197 -11.59 -10.39 -6.95
N ASP A 198 -11.04 -10.09 -5.78
CA ASP A 198 -11.34 -10.84 -4.56
C ASP A 198 -12.62 -10.27 -3.91
N ILE A 199 -13.46 -11.15 -3.36
CA ILE A 199 -14.57 -10.74 -2.49
C ILE A 199 -14.11 -10.88 -1.04
N ILE A 200 -14.03 -9.74 -0.35
CA ILE A 200 -13.59 -9.64 1.03
C ILE A 200 -14.79 -9.47 1.94
N TYR A 201 -14.77 -10.24 3.03
CA TYR A 201 -15.81 -10.23 4.05
C TYR A 201 -15.20 -9.77 5.37
N CYS A 202 -15.85 -8.79 6.01
CA CYS A 202 -15.44 -8.29 7.33
C CYS A 202 -16.46 -8.70 8.39
N GLN A 203 -16.01 -9.29 9.49
CA GLN A 203 -16.89 -9.62 10.63
C GLN A 203 -16.99 -8.47 11.64
N GLU A 204 -15.93 -7.70 11.81
CA GLU A 204 -15.85 -6.55 12.74
C GLU A 204 -15.07 -5.41 12.08
N ALA A 205 -15.52 -4.16 12.29
CA ALA A 205 -14.85 -2.88 12.01
C ALA A 205 -13.68 -2.92 11.00
N ALA A 206 -13.96 -3.12 9.71
CA ALA A 206 -12.97 -3.09 8.63
C ALA A 206 -11.80 -4.10 8.75
N LEU A 207 -11.95 -5.13 9.60
CA LEU A 207 -11.02 -6.23 9.71
C LEU A 207 -11.49 -7.38 8.79
N PRO A 208 -10.75 -7.66 7.70
CA PRO A 208 -11.11 -8.76 6.82
C PRO A 208 -10.93 -10.09 7.56
N ALA A 209 -11.93 -10.96 7.39
CA ALA A 209 -12.01 -12.29 8.00
C ALA A 209 -11.81 -13.39 6.96
N TRP A 210 -12.41 -13.23 5.78
CA TRP A 210 -12.30 -14.20 4.67
C TRP A 210 -12.13 -13.48 3.33
N ALA A 211 -11.48 -14.17 2.40
CA ALA A 211 -11.42 -13.82 0.99
C ALA A 211 -11.96 -14.97 0.15
N GLN A 212 -12.78 -14.63 -0.84
CA GLN A 212 -13.11 -15.50 -1.97
C GLN A 212 -12.36 -15.00 -3.20
N GLU A 213 -11.43 -15.82 -3.71
CA GLU A 213 -10.62 -15.51 -4.88
C GLU A 213 -11.40 -15.74 -6.19
N PRO A 214 -10.94 -15.20 -7.34
CA PRO A 214 -11.66 -15.30 -8.62
C PRO A 214 -11.95 -16.73 -9.09
N ASP A 215 -11.10 -17.68 -8.72
CA ASP A 215 -11.24 -19.11 -9.04
C ASP A 215 -12.22 -19.85 -8.11
N GLY A 216 -12.81 -19.15 -7.14
CA GLY A 216 -13.74 -19.69 -6.16
C GLY A 216 -13.08 -20.26 -4.90
N ASN A 217 -11.75 -20.19 -4.79
CA ASN A 217 -11.04 -20.61 -3.59
C ASN A 217 -11.33 -19.68 -2.40
N TRP A 218 -11.37 -20.28 -1.22
CA TRP A 218 -11.61 -19.57 0.04
C TRP A 218 -10.38 -19.60 0.93
N ARG A 219 -10.00 -18.43 1.43
CA ARG A 219 -8.91 -18.28 2.40
C ARG A 219 -9.36 -17.44 3.60
N VAL A 220 -8.76 -17.68 4.75
CA VAL A 220 -9.06 -17.00 6.02
C VAL A 220 -7.91 -16.10 6.41
N PHE A 221 -8.23 -14.90 6.86
CA PHE A 221 -7.23 -13.99 7.42
C PHE A 221 -6.92 -14.36 8.88
N ARG A 222 -5.64 -14.61 9.17
CA ARG A 222 -5.10 -14.78 10.51
C ARG A 222 -4.15 -13.65 10.85
N TYR A 223 -4.20 -13.18 12.09
CA TYR A 223 -3.40 -12.06 12.57
C TYR A 223 -2.37 -12.57 13.56
N TYR A 224 -1.10 -12.38 13.23
CA TYR A 224 0.05 -12.81 14.02
C TYR A 224 0.76 -11.59 14.60
N ALA A 225 1.13 -11.71 15.87
CA ALA A 225 1.74 -10.64 16.64
C ALA A 225 2.87 -11.21 17.51
N SER A 226 4.08 -10.71 17.30
CA SER A 226 5.22 -10.90 18.19
C SER A 226 6.18 -9.72 18.03
N GLN A 227 7.16 -9.60 18.93
CA GLN A 227 8.19 -8.57 18.83
C GLN A 227 9.01 -8.74 17.54
N GLU A 228 9.36 -9.98 17.21
CA GLU A 228 10.13 -10.35 16.03
C GLU A 228 9.40 -9.98 14.73
N ILE A 229 8.07 -10.20 14.70
CA ILE A 229 7.22 -9.78 13.57
C ILE A 229 7.22 -8.26 13.44
N SER A 230 7.07 -7.54 14.55
CA SER A 230 7.05 -6.07 14.53
C SER A 230 8.40 -5.51 14.07
N ASP A 231 9.51 -6.01 14.61
CA ASP A 231 10.85 -5.55 14.27
C ASP A 231 11.19 -5.84 12.79
N PHE A 232 10.84 -7.02 12.30
CA PHE A 232 10.95 -7.34 10.88
C PHE A 232 10.13 -6.36 10.01
N ALA A 233 8.90 -6.04 10.41
CA ALA A 233 8.04 -5.11 9.68
C ALA A 233 8.66 -3.70 9.59
N HIS A 234 9.18 -3.18 10.70
CA HIS A 234 9.88 -1.88 10.70
C HIS A 234 11.08 -1.88 9.76
N GLN A 235 11.88 -2.95 9.77
CA GLN A 235 13.02 -3.08 8.87
C GLN A 235 12.57 -3.15 7.40
N PHE A 236 11.53 -3.94 7.09
CA PHE A 236 10.97 -4.07 5.76
C PHE A 236 10.47 -2.71 5.21
N TYR A 237 9.64 -2.00 5.97
CA TYR A 237 9.13 -0.69 5.56
C TYR A 237 10.23 0.37 5.45
N THR A 238 11.27 0.29 6.28
CA THR A 238 12.44 1.18 6.18
C THR A 238 13.23 0.91 4.90
N GLN A 239 13.46 -0.36 4.56
CA GLN A 239 14.14 -0.72 3.31
C GLN A 239 13.33 -0.28 2.09
N LEU A 240 12.02 -0.51 2.09
CA LEU A 240 11.13 -0.08 1.02
C LEU A 240 11.11 1.45 0.87
N GLY A 241 10.97 2.19 1.96
CA GLY A 241 11.05 3.66 1.94
C GLY A 241 12.37 4.17 1.39
N THR A 242 13.49 3.54 1.77
CA THR A 242 14.81 3.86 1.24
C THR A 242 14.86 3.64 -0.27
N ASN A 243 14.34 2.51 -0.75
CA ASN A 243 14.28 2.20 -2.17
C ASN A 243 13.46 3.23 -2.96
N ILE A 244 12.30 3.63 -2.44
CA ILE A 244 11.46 4.69 -3.05
C ILE A 244 12.24 6.01 -3.16
N ILE A 245 12.86 6.45 -2.07
CA ILE A 245 13.60 7.72 -2.04
C ILE A 245 14.81 7.67 -2.97
N VAL A 246 15.61 6.61 -2.92
CA VAL A 246 16.77 6.45 -3.80
C VAL A 246 16.33 6.43 -5.26
N TYR A 247 15.31 5.63 -5.61
CA TYR A 247 14.78 5.60 -6.97
C TYR A 247 14.37 6.98 -7.47
N ALA A 248 13.61 7.73 -6.65
CA ALA A 248 13.11 9.06 -6.99
C ALA A 248 14.21 10.11 -7.15
N LEU A 249 15.36 9.94 -6.50
CA LEU A 249 16.48 10.88 -6.57
C LEU A 249 17.52 10.52 -7.65
N THR A 250 17.44 9.31 -8.23
CA THR A 250 18.43 8.83 -9.20
C THR A 250 17.88 8.55 -10.59
N ASN A 251 16.55 8.63 -10.82
CA ASN A 251 15.88 8.36 -12.10
C ASN A 251 14.87 9.45 -12.44
#